data_AF-A0A0F2L575-F1
#
_entry.id   AF-A0A0F2L575-F1
#
_cell.length_a   1.000
_cell.length_b   1.000
_cell.length_c   1.000
_cell.angle_alpha   90.00
_cell.angle_beta   90.00
_cell.angle_gamma   90.00
#
_symmetry.space_group_name_H-M   'P 1'
#
loop_
_entity.id
_entity.type
_entity.pdbx_description
1 polymer ?
#
loop_
_entity_poly.entity_id
_entity_poly.type
_entity_poly.pdbx_seq_one_letter_code
_entity_poly.pdbx_strand_id
1 'polypeptide(L)'
;MMVEKLPSTYTSILNALVDLYMASRRPVKSKDIAEKLNINEGTVRNSMVALRAMGYIESKTGPYGGYIPTQKALEYIKTPTNAALTLDIAPMAINKLPTNLYVMSIELLDVINPFNNRALVRVIGDLKNVKVGDNVRIGPTVNSRVIIEGIITEKNESLRELVVSINKLIAIPKVKVKELMSKEIITINQDASLR
;
A
#
# COMPACT_ATOMS: atom_id res chain seq x y z
N MET A 1 21.93 -2.88 -7.27
CA MET A 1 21.02 -1.73 -7.11
C MET A 1 19.62 -2.31 -6.94
N MET A 2 18.98 -2.06 -5.79
CA MET A 2 17.67 -2.65 -5.46
C MET A 2 16.59 -1.91 -6.25
N VAL A 3 15.76 -2.63 -7.00
CA VAL A 3 14.61 -2.07 -7.72
C VAL A 3 13.35 -2.59 -7.03
N GLU A 4 12.50 -1.67 -6.58
CA GLU A 4 11.35 -1.93 -5.71
C GLU A 4 10.15 -2.46 -6.52
N LYS A 5 9.03 -2.87 -5.92
CA LYS A 5 7.76 -3.17 -6.66
C LYS A 5 6.62 -2.28 -6.16
N LEU A 6 6.06 -1.48 -7.06
CA LEU A 6 4.93 -0.58 -6.87
C LEU A 6 3.58 -1.32 -6.97
N PRO A 7 2.53 -0.82 -6.31
CA PRO A 7 1.13 -1.18 -6.55
C PRO A 7 0.77 -1.21 -8.03
N SER A 8 -0.19 -2.06 -8.40
CA SER A 8 -0.61 -2.23 -9.80
C SER A 8 -1.02 -0.91 -10.44
N THR A 9 -1.82 -0.09 -9.76
CA THR A 9 -2.23 1.23 -10.25
C THR A 9 -1.05 2.16 -10.52
N TYR A 10 -0.11 2.26 -9.57
CA TYR A 10 1.09 3.10 -9.74
C TYR A 10 2.01 2.56 -10.83
N THR A 11 2.14 1.24 -10.94
CA THR A 11 2.91 0.58 -12.00
C THR A 11 2.31 0.86 -13.37
N SER A 12 0.99 0.76 -13.52
CA SER A 12 0.30 1.07 -14.78
C SER A 12 0.46 2.53 -15.18
N ILE A 13 0.29 3.45 -14.23
CA ILE A 13 0.47 4.90 -14.45
C ILE A 13 1.92 5.24 -14.79
N LEU A 14 2.89 4.64 -14.08
CA LEU A 14 4.31 4.86 -14.34
C LEU A 14 4.75 4.30 -15.70
N ASN A 15 4.26 3.12 -16.09
CA ASN A 15 4.47 2.55 -17.42
C ASN A 15 3.89 3.47 -18.51
N ALA A 16 2.64 3.88 -18.35
CA ALA A 16 1.99 4.78 -19.31
C ALA A 16 2.73 6.11 -19.46
N LEU A 17 3.20 6.69 -18.36
CA LEU A 17 4.03 7.89 -18.36
C LEU A 17 5.34 7.68 -19.12
N VAL A 18 6.08 6.60 -18.83
CA VAL A 18 7.36 6.30 -19.47
C VAL A 18 7.18 6.10 -20.97
N ASP A 19 6.17 5.35 -21.39
CA ASP A 19 5.87 5.13 -22.80
C ASP A 19 5.57 6.45 -23.54
N LEU A 20 4.68 7.27 -22.99
CA LEU A 20 4.27 8.54 -23.61
C LEU A 20 5.44 9.54 -23.66
N TYR A 21 6.28 9.54 -22.63
CA TYR A 21 7.49 10.36 -22.59
C TYR A 21 8.53 9.89 -23.62
N MET A 22 8.73 8.59 -23.79
CA MET A 22 9.69 8.04 -24.74
C MET A 22 9.27 8.29 -26.20
N ALA A 23 7.96 8.29 -26.48
CA ALA A 23 7.41 8.60 -27.80
C ALA A 23 7.49 10.10 -28.14
N SER A 24 7.20 10.98 -27.19
CA SER A 24 7.08 12.43 -27.44
C SER A 24 8.32 13.25 -27.08
N ARG A 25 9.17 12.74 -26.19
CA ARG A 25 10.30 13.45 -25.55
C ARG A 25 9.91 14.78 -24.89
N ARG A 26 8.65 14.89 -24.43
CA ARG A 26 8.08 16.10 -23.81
C ARG A 26 7.39 15.74 -22.48
N PRO A 27 7.24 16.71 -21.54
CA PRO A 27 6.45 16.50 -20.33
C PRO A 27 5.03 16.03 -20.66
N VAL A 28 4.56 15.01 -19.96
CA VAL A 28 3.28 14.34 -20.26
C VAL A 28 2.18 14.86 -19.33
N LYS A 29 0.99 15.16 -19.84
CA LYS A 29 -0.11 15.66 -19.01
C LYS A 29 -0.85 14.52 -18.32
N SER A 30 -1.50 14.82 -17.18
CA SER A 30 -2.36 13.84 -16.50
C SER A 30 -3.49 13.32 -17.40
N LYS A 31 -4.03 14.19 -18.27
CA LYS A 31 -5.08 13.85 -19.22
C LYS A 31 -4.65 12.75 -20.21
N ASP A 32 -3.46 12.86 -20.78
CA ASP A 32 -2.97 11.90 -21.79
C ASP A 32 -2.79 10.50 -21.19
N ILE A 33 -2.35 10.44 -19.93
CA ILE A 33 -2.18 9.19 -19.18
C ILE A 33 -3.54 8.60 -18.79
N ALA A 34 -4.49 9.46 -18.40
CA ALA A 34 -5.85 9.06 -18.08
C ALA A 34 -6.56 8.45 -19.29
N GLU A 35 -6.39 9.05 -20.48
CA GLU A 35 -6.91 8.55 -21.75
C GLU A 35 -6.27 7.20 -22.12
N LYS A 36 -4.94 7.09 -22.03
CA LYS A 36 -4.24 5.85 -22.36
C LYS A 36 -4.64 4.67 -21.47
N LEU A 37 -4.93 4.92 -20.19
CA LEU A 37 -5.29 3.89 -19.22
C LEU A 37 -6.80 3.72 -19.01
N ASN A 38 -7.63 4.56 -19.65
CA ASN A 38 -9.07 4.62 -19.47
C ASN A 38 -9.49 4.76 -17.98
N ILE A 39 -8.84 5.66 -17.25
CA ILE A 39 -9.12 5.95 -15.83
C ILE A 39 -9.37 7.45 -15.59
N ASN A 40 -9.94 7.80 -14.45
CA ASN A 40 -10.21 9.20 -14.10
C ASN A 40 -8.92 10.03 -13.96
N GLU A 41 -8.89 11.23 -14.55
CA GLU A 41 -7.72 12.13 -14.48
C GLU A 41 -7.34 12.51 -13.04
N GLY A 42 -8.33 12.65 -12.15
CA GLY A 42 -8.09 12.89 -10.73
C GLY A 42 -7.31 11.76 -10.05
N THR A 43 -7.60 10.50 -10.41
CA THR A 43 -6.83 9.34 -9.93
C THR A 43 -5.39 9.38 -10.41
N VAL A 44 -5.16 9.80 -11.67
CA VAL A 44 -3.80 10.01 -12.20
C VAL A 44 -3.08 11.10 -11.41
N ARG A 45 -3.70 12.27 -11.21
CA ARG A 45 -3.07 13.38 -10.46
C ARG A 45 -2.73 12.97 -9.03
N ASN A 46 -3.62 12.27 -8.33
CA ASN A 46 -3.36 11.75 -6.98
C ASN A 46 -2.18 10.76 -6.98
N SER A 47 -2.14 9.86 -7.97
CA SER A 47 -1.04 8.90 -8.11
C SER A 47 0.29 9.56 -8.42
N MET A 48 0.28 10.64 -9.21
CA MET A 48 1.49 11.40 -9.51
C MET A 48 2.09 12.10 -8.30
N VAL A 49 1.27 12.54 -7.33
CA VAL A 49 1.78 13.07 -6.06
C VAL A 49 2.58 11.99 -5.31
N ALA A 50 2.04 10.77 -5.22
CA ALA A 50 2.73 9.65 -4.60
C ALA A 50 4.01 9.24 -5.35
N LEU A 51 3.93 9.13 -6.68
CA LEU A 51 5.08 8.79 -7.54
C LEU A 51 6.20 9.84 -7.45
N ARG A 52 5.85 11.12 -7.29
CA ARG A 52 6.83 12.20 -7.08
C ARG A 52 7.51 12.06 -5.72
N ALA A 53 6.74 11.82 -4.65
CA ALA A 53 7.29 11.63 -3.31
C ALA A 53 8.26 10.44 -3.23
N MET A 54 8.04 9.39 -4.03
CA MET A 54 8.92 8.22 -4.14
C MET A 54 10.13 8.43 -5.06
N GLY A 55 10.26 9.60 -5.70
CA GLY A 55 11.36 9.94 -6.60
C GLY A 55 11.29 9.32 -7.99
N TYR A 56 10.14 8.77 -8.38
CA TYR A 56 9.95 8.17 -9.71
C TYR A 56 9.66 9.21 -10.79
N ILE A 57 9.17 10.39 -10.42
CA ILE A 57 8.82 11.44 -11.38
C ILE A 57 9.21 12.83 -10.87
N GLU A 58 9.41 13.73 -11.81
CA GLU A 58 9.44 15.17 -11.61
C GLU A 58 8.18 15.80 -12.21
N SER A 59 7.88 17.06 -11.88
CA SER A 59 6.88 17.78 -12.65
C SER A 59 7.26 19.23 -12.89
N LYS A 60 6.91 19.66 -14.10
CA LYS A 60 7.17 21.00 -14.62
C LYS A 60 5.89 21.80 -14.63
N THR A 61 5.93 23.01 -14.10
CA THR A 61 4.78 23.93 -14.08
C THR A 61 4.77 24.81 -15.32
N GLY A 62 3.58 25.19 -15.79
CA GLY A 62 3.39 26.09 -16.94
C GLY A 62 2.53 25.48 -18.06
N PRO A 63 2.28 26.23 -19.15
CA PRO A 63 1.43 25.79 -20.26
C PRO A 63 1.96 24.55 -21.00
N TYR A 64 3.29 24.37 -20.98
CA TYR A 64 4.00 23.19 -21.49
C TYR A 64 4.48 22.27 -20.35
N GLY A 65 3.87 22.40 -19.18
CA GLY A 65 4.13 21.60 -18.00
C GLY A 65 3.55 20.20 -18.08
N GLY A 66 3.97 19.35 -17.15
CA GLY A 66 3.59 17.94 -17.11
C GLY A 66 4.53 17.12 -16.24
N TYR A 67 4.38 15.82 -16.28
CA TYR A 67 5.17 14.85 -15.54
C TYR A 67 6.31 14.34 -16.42
N ILE A 68 7.48 14.15 -15.80
CA ILE A 68 8.68 13.64 -16.44
C ILE A 68 9.16 12.44 -15.61
N PRO A 69 9.37 11.25 -16.20
CA PRO A 69 9.94 10.13 -15.46
C PRO A 69 11.41 10.41 -15.13
N THR A 70 11.82 10.10 -13.89
CA THR A 70 13.24 10.17 -13.50
C THR A 70 14.00 8.95 -14.01
N GLN A 71 15.32 8.98 -13.89
CA GLN A 71 16.15 7.80 -14.14
C GLN A 71 15.71 6.59 -13.30
N LYS A 72 15.32 6.81 -12.04
CA LYS A 72 14.79 5.77 -11.14
C LYS A 72 13.56 5.07 -11.75
N ALA A 73 12.65 5.80 -12.39
CA ALA A 73 11.49 5.21 -13.06
C ALA A 73 11.87 4.39 -14.30
N LEU A 74 12.82 4.87 -15.10
CA LEU A 74 13.27 4.15 -16.29
C LEU A 74 13.94 2.83 -15.92
N GLU A 75 14.75 2.81 -14.87
CA GLU A 75 15.38 1.60 -14.34
C GLU A 75 14.35 0.64 -13.76
N TYR A 76 13.35 1.17 -13.04
CA TYR A 76 12.26 0.40 -12.49
C TYR A 76 11.46 -0.35 -13.58
N ILE A 77 11.06 0.34 -14.65
CA ILE A 77 10.27 -0.28 -15.74
C ILE A 77 11.09 -1.31 -16.54
N LYS A 78 12.41 -1.10 -16.67
CA LYS A 78 13.30 -2.01 -17.40
C LYS A 78 13.67 -3.28 -16.63
N THR A 79 13.47 -3.30 -15.31
CA THR A 79 13.88 -4.44 -14.50
C THR A 79 12.87 -5.58 -14.61
N PRO A 80 13.28 -6.81 -14.97
CA PRO A 80 12.39 -7.96 -15.03
C PRO A 80 11.70 -8.16 -13.67
N THR A 81 10.38 -8.39 -13.69
CA THR A 81 9.47 -8.46 -12.54
C THR A 81 9.88 -9.47 -11.45
N ASN A 82 10.86 -10.34 -11.72
CA ASN A 82 11.35 -11.38 -10.84
C ASN A 82 12.46 -10.92 -9.87
N ALA A 83 13.02 -9.72 -10.05
CA ALA A 83 14.07 -9.16 -9.18
C ALA A 83 13.58 -8.02 -8.27
N ALA A 84 12.31 -7.64 -8.37
CA ALA A 84 11.75 -6.53 -7.62
C ALA A 84 11.33 -6.99 -6.21
N LEU A 85 12.18 -6.72 -5.20
CA LEU A 85 11.76 -6.86 -3.81
C LEU A 85 10.63 -5.86 -3.57
N THR A 86 9.44 -6.40 -3.38
CA THR A 86 8.19 -5.71 -3.07
C THR A 86 8.39 -4.80 -1.87
N LEU A 87 8.18 -3.50 -2.08
CA LEU A 87 7.85 -2.61 -0.98
C LEU A 87 6.65 -3.23 -0.28
N ASP A 88 6.81 -3.62 0.99
CA ASP A 88 5.75 -4.31 1.74
C ASP A 88 4.72 -3.29 2.21
N ILE A 89 4.18 -2.52 1.25
CA ILE A 89 3.19 -1.50 1.54
C ILE A 89 1.84 -2.14 1.78
N ALA A 90 1.19 -1.71 2.86
CA ALA A 90 -0.10 -2.21 3.27
C ALA A 90 -1.18 -1.15 3.07
N PRO A 91 -2.34 -1.47 2.47
CA PRO A 91 -3.45 -0.54 2.44
C PRO A 91 -3.93 -0.26 3.87
N MET A 92 -4.40 0.96 4.11
CA MET A 92 -4.97 1.36 5.40
C MET A 92 -6.44 1.73 5.22
N ALA A 93 -7.31 1.13 6.01
CA ALA A 93 -8.72 1.51 6.14
C ALA A 93 -8.93 2.21 7.49
N ILE A 94 -9.84 3.18 7.51
CA ILE A 94 -10.18 3.96 8.70
C ILE A 94 -11.68 3.84 8.94
N ASN A 95 -12.08 3.50 10.17
CA ASN A 95 -13.47 3.31 10.57
C ASN A 95 -14.24 2.39 9.60
N LYS A 96 -13.57 1.32 9.15
CA LYS A 96 -14.05 0.33 8.15
C LYS A 96 -14.24 0.87 6.73
N LEU A 97 -13.88 2.11 6.46
CA LEU A 97 -13.92 2.71 5.12
C LEU A 97 -12.54 2.60 4.46
N PRO A 98 -12.48 2.20 3.17
CA PRO A 98 -11.24 2.21 2.42
C PRO A 98 -10.72 3.64 2.27
N THR A 99 -9.40 3.80 2.30
CA THR A 99 -8.75 5.10 2.10
C THR A 99 -7.66 5.00 1.04
N ASN A 100 -7.13 6.14 0.61
CA ASN A 100 -5.95 6.22 -0.24
C ASN A 100 -4.64 6.30 0.59
N LEU A 101 -4.66 5.79 1.83
CA LEU A 101 -3.49 5.71 2.69
C LEU A 101 -2.82 4.34 2.58
N TYR A 102 -1.50 4.37 2.55
CA TYR A 102 -0.64 3.19 2.47
C TYR A 102 0.41 3.24 3.56
N VAL A 103 0.60 2.13 4.27
CA VAL A 103 1.62 1.99 5.30
C VAL A 103 2.89 1.45 4.68
N MET A 104 4.00 2.16 4.89
CA MET A 104 5.34 1.86 4.36
C MET A 104 6.17 1.00 5.31
N SER A 105 6.01 1.24 6.60
CA SER A 105 6.72 0.52 7.66
C SER A 105 5.81 0.33 8.85
N ILE A 106 5.99 -0.80 9.52
CA ILE A 106 5.34 -1.15 10.76
C ILE A 106 6.45 -1.53 11.73
N GLU A 107 6.59 -0.79 12.80
CA GLU A 107 7.50 -1.08 13.89
C GLU A 107 6.68 -1.40 15.14
N LEU A 108 6.77 -2.64 15.61
CA LEU A 108 6.10 -3.05 16.84
C LEU A 108 6.96 -2.58 18.03
N LEU A 109 6.40 -1.70 18.85
CA LEU A 109 7.10 -1.11 19.99
C LEU A 109 7.16 -2.07 21.17
N ASP A 110 6.08 -2.82 21.40
CA ASP A 110 5.99 -3.84 22.44
C ASP A 110 4.94 -4.87 22.03
N VAL A 111 5.30 -6.16 22.04
CA VAL A 111 4.40 -7.28 21.71
C VAL A 111 4.14 -8.20 22.91
N ILE A 112 4.86 -8.00 24.00
CA ILE A 112 4.80 -8.85 25.19
C ILE A 112 3.77 -8.29 26.17
N ASN A 113 3.68 -6.96 26.28
CA ASN A 113 2.73 -6.31 27.17
C ASN A 113 1.32 -6.25 26.55
N PRO A 114 0.35 -7.04 27.06
CA PRO A 114 -1.00 -7.09 26.49
C PRO A 114 -1.79 -5.78 26.68
N PHE A 115 -1.39 -4.92 27.61
CA PHE A 115 -2.06 -3.64 27.89
C PHE A 115 -1.47 -2.47 27.10
N ASN A 116 -0.33 -2.67 26.45
CA ASN A 116 0.42 -1.60 25.81
C ASN A 116 1.00 -2.00 24.45
N ASN A 117 0.34 -2.94 23.76
CA ASN A 117 0.77 -3.37 22.44
C ASN A 117 0.58 -2.23 21.43
N ARG A 118 1.69 -1.65 20.97
CA ARG A 118 1.69 -0.47 20.09
C ARG A 118 2.54 -0.71 18.86
N ALA A 119 2.10 -0.15 17.74
CA ALA A 119 2.87 -0.05 16.51
C ALA A 119 3.09 1.42 16.14
N LEU A 120 4.33 1.76 15.78
CA LEU A 120 4.62 2.96 15.01
C LEU A 120 4.49 2.61 13.53
N VAL A 121 3.65 3.36 12.81
CA VAL A 121 3.42 3.11 11.38
C VAL A 121 3.70 4.37 10.57
N ARG A 122 4.50 4.24 9.51
CA ARG A 122 4.78 5.32 8.56
C ARG A 122 3.83 5.25 7.39
N VAL A 123 3.20 6.37 7.06
CA VAL A 123 2.05 6.39 6.15
C VAL A 123 2.28 7.34 4.98
N ILE A 124 1.87 6.91 3.78
CA ILE A 124 1.81 7.71 2.57
C ILE A 124 0.35 7.96 2.20
N GLY A 125 0.03 9.20 1.82
CA GLY A 125 -1.31 9.62 1.39
C GLY A 125 -1.78 10.88 2.13
N ASP A 126 -3.09 11.16 2.07
CA ASP A 126 -3.69 12.33 2.72
C ASP A 126 -4.11 12.04 4.17
N LEU A 127 -3.37 12.62 5.13
CA LEU A 127 -3.62 12.45 6.56
C LEU A 127 -4.64 13.46 7.12
N LYS A 128 -5.17 14.40 6.34
CA LYS A 128 -6.05 15.48 6.85
C LYS A 128 -7.28 14.96 7.60
N ASN A 129 -7.88 13.90 7.10
CA ASN A 129 -9.10 13.32 7.68
C ASN A 129 -8.82 12.26 8.76
N VAL A 130 -7.55 11.99 9.05
CA VAL A 130 -7.14 11.01 10.06
C VAL A 130 -7.09 11.66 11.43
N LYS A 131 -7.76 11.07 12.41
CA LYS A 131 -7.85 11.59 13.77
C LYS A 131 -7.36 10.58 14.79
N VAL A 132 -6.83 11.09 15.90
CA VAL A 132 -6.62 10.28 17.11
C VAL A 132 -7.98 9.76 17.58
N GLY A 133 -8.03 8.48 17.95
CA GLY A 133 -9.26 7.76 18.31
C GLY A 133 -9.91 7.00 17.14
N ASP A 134 -9.47 7.21 15.90
CA ASP A 134 -10.00 6.45 14.76
C ASP A 134 -9.60 4.97 14.82
N ASN A 135 -10.53 4.10 14.44
CA ASN A 135 -10.25 2.68 14.25
C ASN A 135 -9.52 2.49 12.93
N VAL A 136 -8.44 1.71 12.94
CA VAL A 136 -7.62 1.47 11.75
C VAL A 136 -7.49 0.00 11.48
N ARG A 137 -7.41 -0.33 10.19
CA ARG A 137 -7.03 -1.66 9.72
C ARG A 137 -5.94 -1.51 8.67
N ILE A 138 -4.78 -2.07 8.96
CA ILE A 138 -3.60 -2.04 8.10
C ILE A 138 -3.41 -3.44 7.51
N GLY A 139 -3.24 -3.51 6.20
CA GLY A 139 -2.93 -4.75 5.48
C GLY A 139 -4.15 -5.40 4.79
N PRO A 140 -4.00 -6.64 4.30
CA PRO A 140 -2.83 -7.51 4.48
C PRO A 140 -1.56 -6.94 3.84
N THR A 141 -0.41 -7.09 4.48
CA THR A 141 0.90 -6.83 3.85
C THR A 141 1.14 -7.83 2.73
N VAL A 142 1.89 -7.43 1.69
CA VAL A 142 2.07 -8.21 0.47
C VAL A 142 2.88 -9.48 0.74
N ASN A 143 4.02 -9.33 1.42
CA ASN A 143 4.95 -10.43 1.66
C ASN A 143 4.58 -11.21 2.91
N SER A 144 4.39 -10.52 4.03
CA SER A 144 4.21 -11.18 5.32
C SER A 144 2.76 -11.59 5.59
N ARG A 145 1.80 -11.06 4.81
CA ARG A 145 0.36 -11.25 4.97
C ARG A 145 -0.11 -10.97 6.39
N VAL A 146 0.42 -9.90 6.94
CA VAL A 146 0.09 -9.38 8.27
C VAL A 146 -1.06 -8.41 8.16
N ILE A 147 -2.03 -8.51 9.05
CA ILE A 147 -3.14 -7.59 9.24
C ILE A 147 -3.05 -7.07 10.68
N ILE A 148 -3.11 -5.75 10.84
CA ILE A 148 -3.15 -5.08 12.14
C ILE A 148 -4.46 -4.30 12.23
N GLU A 149 -5.20 -4.50 13.30
CA GLU A 149 -6.37 -3.69 13.65
C GLU A 149 -6.13 -3.03 15.00
N GLY A 150 -6.54 -1.76 15.13
CA GLY A 150 -6.23 -0.97 16.32
C GLY A 150 -6.86 0.42 16.30
N ILE A 151 -6.43 1.25 17.24
CA ILE A 151 -6.88 2.63 17.41
C ILE A 151 -5.68 3.57 17.32
N ILE A 152 -5.80 4.67 16.58
CA ILE A 152 -4.76 5.70 16.53
C ILE A 152 -4.69 6.40 17.88
N THR A 153 -3.54 6.35 18.54
CA THR A 153 -3.30 7.06 19.80
C THR A 153 -2.53 8.35 19.61
N GLU A 154 -1.64 8.40 18.61
CA GLU A 154 -0.83 9.58 18.30
C GLU A 154 -0.69 9.77 16.80
N LYS A 155 -0.58 11.03 16.37
CA LYS A 155 -0.44 11.43 14.97
C LYS A 155 0.62 12.52 14.85
N ASN A 156 1.65 12.25 14.05
CA ASN A 156 2.68 13.22 13.68
C ASN A 156 2.64 13.47 12.17
N GLU A 157 2.07 14.60 11.76
CA GLU A 157 1.92 14.93 10.34
C GLU A 157 3.26 15.24 9.65
N SER A 158 4.21 15.86 10.36
CA SER A 158 5.52 16.23 9.82
C SER A 158 6.35 15.00 9.46
N LEU A 159 6.35 13.99 10.33
CA LEU A 159 7.06 12.73 10.12
C LEU A 159 6.23 11.69 9.35
N ARG A 160 4.94 11.98 9.12
CA ARG A 160 3.95 11.04 8.55
C ARG A 160 3.89 9.73 9.32
N GLU A 161 3.89 9.84 10.64
CA GLU A 161 3.88 8.74 11.58
C GLU A 161 2.56 8.71 12.35
N LEU A 162 2.02 7.50 12.55
CA LEU A 162 0.89 7.25 13.44
C LEU A 162 1.33 6.21 14.46
N VAL A 163 0.94 6.40 15.72
CA VAL A 163 1.04 5.36 16.73
C VAL A 163 -0.33 4.71 16.84
N VAL A 164 -0.35 3.37 16.72
CA VAL A 164 -1.56 2.57 16.75
C VAL A 164 -1.48 1.64 17.95
N SER A 165 -2.45 1.74 18.85
CA SER A 165 -2.69 0.70 19.87
C SER A 165 -3.34 -0.50 19.19
N ILE A 166 -2.69 -1.66 19.27
CA ILE A 166 -3.07 -2.85 18.52
C ILE A 166 -4.07 -3.67 19.32
N ASN A 167 -5.25 -3.86 18.75
CA ASN A 167 -6.29 -4.73 19.32
C ASN A 167 -6.23 -6.13 18.71
N LYS A 168 -5.72 -6.24 17.47
CA LYS A 168 -5.63 -7.51 16.73
C LYS A 168 -4.42 -7.51 15.81
N LEU A 169 -3.64 -8.59 15.86
CA LEU A 169 -2.51 -8.84 14.97
C LEU A 169 -2.66 -10.24 14.39
N ILE A 170 -2.79 -10.34 13.06
CA ILE A 170 -3.02 -11.60 12.35
C ILE A 170 -1.93 -11.78 11.31
N ALA A 171 -1.26 -12.93 11.28
CA ALA A 171 -0.38 -13.32 10.19
C ALA A 171 -0.98 -14.52 9.45
N ILE A 172 -1.23 -14.38 8.15
CA ILE A 172 -1.79 -15.47 7.35
C ILE A 172 -0.65 -16.46 6.99
N PRO A 173 -0.71 -17.74 7.40
CA PRO A 173 0.39 -18.71 7.22
C PRO A 173 0.59 -19.17 5.77
N LYS A 174 1.85 -19.20 5.28
CA LYS A 174 2.20 -19.52 3.86
C LYS A 174 2.16 -21.01 3.51
N VAL A 175 1.66 -21.80 4.44
CA VAL A 175 1.51 -23.24 4.34
C VAL A 175 0.12 -23.60 3.80
N LYS A 176 0.00 -24.81 3.26
CA LYS A 176 -1.30 -25.29 2.78
C LYS A 176 -2.23 -25.52 3.97
N VAL A 177 -3.53 -25.32 3.78
CA VAL A 177 -4.53 -25.60 4.83
C VAL A 177 -4.39 -27.03 5.36
N LYS A 178 -4.11 -28.02 4.49
CA LYS A 178 -3.89 -29.42 4.88
C LYS A 178 -2.74 -29.64 5.88
N GLU A 179 -1.81 -28.69 5.99
CA GLU A 179 -0.66 -28.75 6.90
C GLU A 179 -1.00 -28.16 8.28
N LEU A 180 -2.07 -27.36 8.38
CA LEU A 180 -2.54 -26.73 9.62
C LEU A 180 -3.83 -27.35 10.15
N MET A 181 -4.69 -27.88 9.28
CA MET A 181 -5.96 -28.45 9.66
C MET A 181 -5.77 -29.75 10.44
N SER A 182 -6.64 -30.00 11.41
CA SER A 182 -6.74 -31.29 12.07
C SER A 182 -6.97 -32.38 11.04
N LYS A 183 -6.12 -33.42 11.04
CA LYS A 183 -6.25 -34.57 10.13
C LYS A 183 -7.31 -35.57 10.59
N GLU A 184 -7.54 -35.61 11.90
CA GLU A 184 -8.62 -36.38 12.51
C GLU A 184 -9.86 -35.50 12.59
N ILE A 185 -10.68 -35.58 11.55
CA ILE A 185 -11.93 -34.85 11.48
C ILE A 185 -12.96 -35.61 12.30
N ILE A 186 -13.48 -35.00 13.36
CA ILE A 186 -14.63 -35.54 14.09
C ILE A 186 -15.87 -35.31 13.22
N THR A 187 -16.46 -36.39 12.72
CA THR A 187 -17.67 -36.35 11.90
C THR A 187 -18.88 -36.84 12.68
N ILE A 188 -20.02 -36.20 12.46
CA ILE A 188 -21.33 -36.58 12.99
C ILE A 188 -22.25 -36.87 11.79
N ASN A 189 -23.01 -37.97 11.86
CA ASN A 189 -24.01 -38.27 10.84
C ASN A 189 -25.13 -37.23 10.90
N GLN A 190 -25.69 -36.87 9.74
CA GLN A 190 -26.76 -35.87 9.64
C GLN A 190 -27.95 -36.17 10.56
N ASP A 191 -28.22 -37.45 10.81
CA ASP A 191 -29.37 -37.94 11.60
C ASP A 191 -29.03 -38.16 13.07
N ALA A 192 -27.81 -37.88 13.49
CA ALA A 192 -27.40 -38.08 14.87
C ALA A 192 -28.11 -37.08 15.79
N SER A 193 -28.85 -37.60 16.75
CA SER A 193 -29.49 -36.81 17.80
C SER A 193 -28.43 -36.14 18.68
N LEU A 194 -28.43 -34.80 18.73
CA LEU A 194 -27.67 -34.03 19.71
C LEU A 194 -28.30 -34.25 21.09
N ARG A 195 -27.51 -34.77 22.04
CA ARG A 195 -27.87 -34.87 23.45
C ARG A 195 -27.15 -33.81 24.26
#